data_AF-A0A938PQ08-F1
#
_entry.id   AF-A0A938PQ08-F1
#
_cell.length_a   1.000
_cell.length_b   1.000
_cell.length_c   1.000
_cell.angle_alpha   90.00
_cell.angle_beta   90.00
_cell.angle_gamma   90.00
#
_symmetry.space_group_name_H-M   'P 1'
#
loop_
_entity.id
_entity.type
_entity.pdbx_description
1 polymer ?
#
loop_
_entity_poly.entity_id
_entity_poly.type
_entity_poly.pdbx_seq_one_letter_code
_entity_poly.pdbx_strand_id
1 'polypeptide(L)'
;MLFIDLDQFKYVNNTLGHRGGDLILAQVAERLRHSTRPGDLIARVGGDESVIFLPNVERRRAQQNGQQVVNDLKEYPLSQDGHVFNVGCSVGIAMIEWNNPFTSTEIVSQADLACRRAKIAGRNQLCIYELIDDDLTQVQNDLQWQQRLKAALRNNHFELHYQPIQHVSTGVTQHFEALIRLRDGDRLIFPDAFLNAARRFALMTEIDQWVIAIAELVVWRRDIPDL
;
A
#
# COMPACT_ATOMS: atom_id res chain seq x y z
N MET A 1 -14.87 -5.63 -5.01
CA MET A 1 -13.56 -5.02 -5.34
C MET A 1 -12.48 -6.07 -5.14
N LEU A 2 -11.53 -6.16 -6.07
CA LEU A 2 -10.33 -6.98 -5.97
C LEU A 2 -9.14 -6.04 -5.76
N PHE A 3 -8.32 -6.30 -4.75
CA PHE A 3 -7.03 -5.68 -4.52
C PHE A 3 -5.95 -6.69 -4.89
N ILE A 4 -5.00 -6.29 -5.73
CA ILE A 4 -4.00 -7.17 -6.33
C ILE A 4 -2.64 -6.59 -5.99
N ASP A 5 -1.76 -7.43 -5.48
CA ASP A 5 -0.39 -7.06 -5.17
C ASP A 5 0.55 -8.13 -5.75
N LEU A 6 1.55 -7.69 -6.52
CA LEU A 6 2.49 -8.60 -7.17
C LEU A 6 3.47 -9.21 -6.16
N ASP A 7 3.61 -10.53 -6.23
CA ASP A 7 4.48 -11.23 -5.31
C ASP A 7 5.94 -11.06 -5.70
N GLN A 8 6.75 -10.61 -4.74
CA GLN A 8 8.21 -10.48 -4.87
C GLN A 8 8.64 -9.54 -6.01
N PHE A 9 7.85 -8.52 -6.36
CA PHE A 9 8.19 -7.59 -7.45
C PHE A 9 9.51 -6.85 -7.23
N LYS A 10 9.94 -6.68 -5.98
CA LYS A 10 11.29 -6.18 -5.63
C LYS A 10 12.42 -6.99 -6.27
N TYR A 11 12.27 -8.30 -6.42
CA TYR A 11 13.26 -9.15 -7.10
C TYR A 11 13.40 -8.78 -8.58
N VAL A 12 12.28 -8.49 -9.25
CA VAL A 12 12.26 -8.02 -10.64
C VAL A 12 13.01 -6.69 -10.75
N ASN A 13 12.67 -5.72 -9.89
CA ASN A 13 13.36 -4.42 -9.85
C ASN A 13 14.86 -4.55 -9.58
N ASN A 14 15.27 -5.45 -8.69
CA ASN A 14 16.69 -5.66 -8.41
C ASN A 14 17.44 -6.30 -9.59
N THR A 15 16.74 -7.07 -10.43
CA THR A 15 17.35 -7.78 -11.57
C THR A 15 17.43 -6.89 -12.80
N LEU A 16 16.35 -6.16 -13.12
CA LEU A 16 16.24 -5.37 -14.35
C LEU A 16 16.42 -3.86 -14.13
N GLY A 17 16.53 -3.41 -12.89
CA GLY A 17 16.37 -2.01 -12.53
C GLY A 17 14.92 -1.53 -12.66
N HIS A 18 14.65 -0.32 -12.17
CA HIS A 18 13.31 0.26 -12.15
C HIS A 18 12.68 0.39 -13.55
N ARG A 19 13.47 0.74 -14.58
CA ARG A 19 12.97 0.85 -15.96
C ARG A 19 12.46 -0.49 -16.50
N GLY A 20 13.15 -1.59 -16.20
CA GLY A 20 12.69 -2.92 -16.58
C GLY A 20 11.47 -3.35 -15.77
N GLY A 21 11.44 -3.02 -14.47
CA GLY A 21 10.25 -3.18 -13.63
C GLY A 21 9.02 -2.47 -14.20
N ASP A 22 9.15 -1.23 -14.64
CA ASP A 22 8.03 -0.48 -15.25
C ASP A 22 7.46 -1.17 -16.50
N LEU A 23 8.32 -1.80 -17.31
CA LEU A 23 7.89 -2.57 -18.47
C LEU A 23 7.16 -3.84 -18.06
N ILE A 24 7.61 -4.53 -17.01
CA ILE A 24 6.90 -5.67 -16.43
C ILE A 24 5.54 -5.23 -15.88
N LEU A 25 5.45 -4.09 -15.18
CA LEU A 25 4.17 -3.54 -14.72
C LEU A 25 3.21 -3.22 -15.88
N ALA A 26 3.74 -2.71 -17.00
CA ALA A 26 2.94 -2.47 -18.20
C ALA A 26 2.39 -3.78 -18.79
N GLN A 27 3.20 -4.84 -18.84
CA GLN A 27 2.76 -6.17 -19.28
C GLN A 27 1.71 -6.77 -18.33
N VAL A 28 1.89 -6.64 -17.01
CA VAL A 28 0.90 -7.04 -16.00
C VAL A 28 -0.41 -6.28 -16.20
N ALA A 29 -0.36 -4.96 -16.37
CA ALA A 29 -1.56 -4.15 -16.59
C ALA A 29 -2.32 -4.61 -17.83
N GLU A 30 -1.62 -4.95 -18.92
CA GLU A 30 -2.24 -5.49 -20.12
C GLU A 30 -2.88 -6.86 -19.87
N ARG A 31 -2.22 -7.74 -19.10
CA ARG A 31 -2.80 -9.04 -18.70
C ARG A 31 -4.08 -8.85 -17.90
N LEU A 32 -4.06 -7.96 -16.90
CA LEU A 32 -5.24 -7.67 -16.09
C LEU A 32 -6.41 -7.14 -16.92
N ARG A 33 -6.15 -6.31 -17.95
CA ARG A 33 -7.20 -5.85 -18.88
C ARG A 33 -7.89 -7.01 -19.59
N HIS A 34 -7.13 -8.01 -20.04
CA HIS A 34 -7.69 -9.18 -20.72
C HIS A 34 -8.57 -10.04 -19.79
N SER A 35 -8.34 -9.99 -18.48
CA SER A 35 -9.14 -10.70 -17.47
C SER A 35 -10.39 -9.92 -17.03
N THR A 36 -10.69 -8.77 -17.65
CA THR A 36 -11.86 -7.94 -17.33
C THR A 36 -12.87 -7.82 -18.46
N ARG A 37 -14.14 -7.56 -18.12
CA ARG A 37 -15.22 -7.33 -19.09
C ARG A 37 -15.50 -5.83 -19.26
N PRO A 38 -16.20 -5.42 -20.33
CA PRO A 38 -16.71 -4.06 -20.46
C PRO A 38 -17.53 -3.64 -19.22
N GLY A 39 -17.17 -2.49 -18.65
CA GLY A 39 -17.80 -1.95 -17.43
C GLY A 39 -17.05 -2.24 -16.14
N ASP A 40 -16.12 -3.20 -16.13
CA ASP A 40 -15.16 -3.34 -15.02
C ASP A 40 -14.14 -2.19 -15.09
N LEU A 41 -13.63 -1.77 -13.93
CA LEU A 41 -12.64 -0.70 -13.84
C LEU A 41 -11.35 -1.23 -13.24
N ILE A 42 -10.21 -0.95 -13.88
CA ILE A 42 -8.88 -1.27 -13.39
C ILE A 42 -8.16 0.03 -13.06
N ALA A 43 -7.53 0.08 -11.89
CA ALA A 43 -6.70 1.20 -11.46
C ALA A 43 -5.40 0.69 -10.84
N ARG A 44 -4.28 1.37 -11.10
CA ARG A 44 -3.04 1.18 -10.34
C ARG A 44 -3.07 2.12 -9.13
N VAL A 45 -2.98 1.57 -7.93
CA VAL A 45 -3.05 2.35 -6.68
C VAL A 45 -1.70 2.93 -6.32
N GLY A 46 -0.63 2.18 -6.57
CA GLY A 46 0.76 2.61 -6.35
C GLY A 46 1.72 1.44 -6.42
N GLY A 47 2.98 1.69 -6.82
CA GLY A 47 3.98 0.63 -6.92
C GLY A 47 3.53 -0.56 -7.78
N ASP A 48 3.49 -1.73 -7.16
CA ASP A 48 3.05 -3.03 -7.67
C ASP A 48 1.62 -3.41 -7.26
N GLU A 49 0.86 -2.46 -6.71
CA GLU A 49 -0.52 -2.63 -6.27
C GLU A 49 -1.53 -2.12 -7.32
N SER A 50 -2.54 -2.94 -7.61
CA SER A 50 -3.63 -2.64 -8.53
C SER A 50 -4.98 -3.04 -7.94
N VAL A 51 -6.04 -2.40 -8.42
CA VAL A 51 -7.42 -2.69 -8.02
C VAL A 51 -8.28 -2.94 -9.24
N ILE A 52 -9.16 -3.94 -9.13
CA ILE A 52 -10.24 -4.18 -10.09
C ILE A 52 -11.59 -4.01 -9.38
N PHE A 53 -12.39 -3.07 -9.88
CA PHE A 53 -13.77 -2.88 -9.48
C PHE A 53 -14.69 -3.62 -10.44
N LEU A 54 -15.47 -4.55 -9.89
CA LEU A 54 -16.41 -5.40 -10.61
C LEU A 54 -17.84 -4.99 -10.22
N PRO A 55 -18.53 -4.14 -11.01
CA PRO A 55 -19.91 -3.76 -10.71
C PRO A 55 -20.86 -4.93 -10.92
N ASN A 56 -21.93 -4.98 -10.11
CA ASN A 56 -23.04 -5.94 -10.25
C ASN A 56 -22.56 -7.39 -10.41
N VAL A 57 -21.69 -7.83 -9.49
CA VAL A 57 -21.11 -9.18 -9.49
C VAL A 57 -21.50 -9.92 -8.22
N GLU A 58 -21.92 -11.17 -8.39
CA GLU A 58 -22.15 -12.06 -7.25
C GLU A 58 -20.82 -12.54 -6.66
N ARG A 59 -20.84 -12.88 -5.37
CA ARG A 59 -19.66 -13.36 -4.63
C ARG A 59 -18.91 -14.49 -5.35
N ARG A 60 -19.64 -15.51 -5.82
CA ARG A 60 -19.05 -16.64 -6.54
C ARG A 60 -18.31 -16.20 -7.80
N ARG A 61 -18.88 -15.25 -8.54
CA ARG A 61 -18.27 -14.74 -9.76
C ARG A 61 -17.08 -13.85 -9.46
N ALA A 62 -17.12 -13.06 -8.38
CA ALA A 62 -15.96 -12.29 -7.91
C ALA A 62 -14.78 -13.22 -7.54
N GLN A 63 -15.05 -14.34 -6.85
CA GLN A 63 -14.06 -15.37 -6.56
C GLN A 63 -13.45 -15.97 -7.84
N GLN A 64 -14.30 -16.33 -8.81
CA GLN A 64 -13.85 -16.87 -10.09
C GLN A 64 -12.94 -15.89 -10.83
N ASN A 65 -13.34 -14.61 -10.91
CA ASN A 65 -12.54 -13.57 -11.56
C ASN A 65 -11.21 -13.37 -10.82
N GLY A 66 -11.21 -13.35 -9.49
CA GLY A 66 -9.98 -13.24 -8.69
C GLY A 66 -9.05 -14.43 -8.89
N GLN A 67 -9.59 -15.65 -8.94
CA GLN A 67 -8.81 -16.85 -9.19
C GLN A 67 -8.24 -16.86 -10.61
N GLN A 68 -9.00 -16.37 -11.58
CA GLN A 68 -8.53 -16.22 -12.95
C GLN A 68 -7.35 -15.26 -13.02
N VAL A 69 -7.40 -14.11 -12.35
CA VAL A 69 -6.26 -13.17 -12.26
C VAL A 69 -5.01 -13.85 -11.68
N VAL A 70 -5.17 -14.62 -10.60
CA VAL A 70 -4.05 -15.36 -9.98
C VAL A 70 -3.45 -16.36 -10.97
N ASN A 71 -4.29 -17.13 -11.67
CA ASN A 71 -3.83 -18.13 -12.62
C ASN A 71 -3.16 -17.48 -13.85
N ASP A 72 -3.79 -16.45 -14.42
CA ASP A 72 -3.30 -15.76 -15.62
C ASP A 72 -1.90 -15.16 -15.39
N LEU A 73 -1.65 -14.55 -14.22
CA LEU A 73 -0.33 -14.01 -13.90
C LEU A 73 0.70 -15.09 -13.53
N LYS A 74 0.26 -16.15 -12.85
CA LYS A 74 1.14 -17.27 -12.47
C LYS A 74 1.62 -18.07 -13.67
N GLU A 75 0.74 -18.31 -14.65
CA GLU A 75 1.01 -19.16 -15.81
C GLU A 75 1.65 -18.40 -16.97
N TYR A 76 1.58 -17.07 -16.98
CA TYR A 76 2.11 -16.26 -18.06
C TYR A 76 3.54 -15.77 -17.78
N PRO A 77 4.58 -16.35 -18.43
CA PRO A 77 5.94 -15.86 -18.30
C PRO A 77 6.07 -14.46 -18.89
N LEU A 78 6.54 -13.51 -18.08
CA LEU A 78 6.83 -12.14 -18.48
C LEU A 78 8.30 -12.06 -18.86
N SER A 79 8.59 -11.63 -20.10
CA SER A 79 9.95 -11.51 -20.58
C SER A 79 10.35 -10.05 -20.80
N GLN A 80 11.57 -9.73 -20.39
CA GLN A 80 12.17 -8.41 -20.60
C GLN A 80 13.69 -8.56 -20.62
N ASP A 81 14.34 -7.97 -21.64
CA ASP A 81 15.79 -7.94 -21.79
C ASP A 81 16.46 -9.33 -21.66
N GLY A 82 15.87 -10.34 -22.28
CA GLY A 82 16.36 -11.72 -22.26
C GLY A 82 16.12 -12.50 -20.96
N HIS A 83 15.55 -11.86 -19.94
CA HIS A 83 15.14 -12.51 -18.70
C HIS A 83 13.67 -12.91 -18.76
N VAL A 84 13.33 -14.02 -18.10
CA VAL A 84 11.95 -14.52 -17.98
C VAL A 84 11.58 -14.59 -16.50
N PHE A 85 10.45 -13.99 -16.15
CA PHE A 85 9.92 -13.93 -14.79
C PHE A 85 8.53 -14.55 -14.75
N ASN A 86 8.30 -15.38 -13.74
CA ASN A 86 6.95 -15.79 -13.34
C ASN A 86 6.53 -14.92 -12.16
N VAL A 87 5.79 -13.86 -12.45
CA VAL A 87 5.35 -12.91 -11.42
C VAL A 87 3.99 -13.36 -10.91
N GLY A 88 4.01 -13.92 -9.70
CA GLY A 88 2.79 -14.24 -8.97
C GLY A 88 2.03 -13.01 -8.49
N CYS A 89 0.81 -13.22 -8.01
CA CYS A 89 0.09 -12.18 -7.27
C CYS A 89 -0.73 -12.75 -6.12
N SER A 90 -0.92 -11.91 -5.12
CA SER A 90 -1.86 -12.13 -4.03
C SER A 90 -3.08 -11.24 -4.24
N VAL A 91 -4.27 -11.81 -4.10
CA VAL A 91 -5.54 -11.09 -4.37
C VAL A 91 -6.40 -11.04 -3.10
N GLY A 92 -6.85 -9.84 -2.74
CA GLY A 92 -7.85 -9.63 -1.69
C GLY A 92 -9.19 -9.21 -2.28
N ILE A 93 -10.30 -9.77 -1.78
CA ILE A 93 -11.63 -9.46 -2.30
C ILE A 93 -12.48 -8.83 -1.19
N ALA A 94 -12.98 -7.62 -1.40
CA ALA A 94 -14.03 -7.01 -0.57
C ALA A 94 -15.36 -6.98 -1.33
N MET A 95 -16.41 -7.54 -0.74
CA MET A 95 -17.77 -7.47 -1.29
C MET A 95 -18.41 -6.13 -0.90
N ILE A 96 -19.12 -5.51 -1.83
CA ILE A 96 -19.81 -4.23 -1.63
C ILE A 96 -21.29 -4.51 -1.82
N GLU A 97 -22.05 -4.39 -0.75
CA GLU A 97 -23.51 -4.56 -0.76
C GLU A 97 -24.20 -3.21 -0.74
N TRP A 98 -25.46 -3.16 -1.20
CA TRP A 98 -26.18 -1.89 -1.37
C TRP A 98 -26.39 -1.14 -0.03
N ASN A 99 -26.52 -1.90 1.06
CA ASN A 99 -26.77 -1.43 2.42
C ASN A 99 -25.50 -1.36 3.26
N ASN A 100 -24.33 -1.49 2.65
CA ASN A 100 -23.07 -1.55 3.38
C ASN A 100 -22.74 -0.16 3.97
N PRO A 101 -22.46 -0.02 5.28
CA PRO A 101 -22.22 1.28 5.90
C PRO A 101 -20.82 1.85 5.64
N PHE A 102 -19.96 1.10 4.92
CA PHE A 102 -18.55 1.43 4.77
C PHE A 102 -18.29 2.50 3.70
N THR A 103 -17.31 3.36 3.96
CA THR A 103 -16.80 4.32 2.99
C THR A 103 -15.97 3.64 1.90
N SER A 104 -15.65 4.37 0.82
CA SER A 104 -14.73 3.88 -0.21
C SER A 104 -13.34 3.54 0.35
N THR A 105 -12.83 4.32 1.31
CA THR A 105 -11.53 4.07 1.95
C THR A 105 -11.55 2.79 2.80
N GLU A 106 -12.65 2.54 3.50
CA GLU A 106 -12.83 1.32 4.28
C GLU A 106 -12.92 0.08 3.38
N ILE A 107 -13.64 0.16 2.26
CA ILE A 107 -13.73 -0.94 1.29
C ILE A 107 -12.36 -1.30 0.70
N VAL A 108 -11.58 -0.28 0.30
CA VAL A 108 -10.21 -0.51 -0.19
C VAL A 108 -9.36 -1.16 0.91
N SER A 109 -9.46 -0.69 2.15
CA SER A 109 -8.73 -1.23 3.28
C SER A 109 -9.10 -2.68 3.60
N GLN A 110 -10.38 -3.06 3.48
CA GLN A 110 -10.84 -4.44 3.64
C GLN A 110 -10.24 -5.36 2.56
N ALA A 111 -10.22 -4.90 1.31
CA ALA A 111 -9.65 -5.65 0.20
C ALA A 111 -8.12 -5.80 0.36
N ASP A 112 -7.42 -4.73 0.74
CA ASP A 112 -5.99 -4.76 1.06
C ASP A 112 -5.67 -5.70 2.23
N LEU A 113 -6.46 -5.68 3.31
CA LEU A 113 -6.29 -6.61 4.43
C LEU A 113 -6.45 -8.07 3.99
N ALA A 114 -7.46 -8.37 3.18
CA ALA A 114 -7.60 -9.70 2.60
C ALA A 114 -6.40 -10.07 1.70
N CYS A 115 -5.89 -9.12 0.90
CA CYS A 115 -4.70 -9.34 0.08
C CYS A 115 -3.47 -9.69 0.93
N ARG A 116 -3.26 -8.99 2.06
CA ARG A 116 -2.21 -9.33 3.03
C ARG A 116 -2.41 -10.71 3.65
N ARG A 117 -3.64 -11.11 3.96
CA ARG A 117 -3.93 -12.48 4.43
C ARG A 117 -3.52 -13.52 3.39
N ALA A 118 -3.83 -13.28 2.11
CA ALA A 118 -3.38 -14.15 1.02
C ALA A 118 -1.85 -14.25 0.94
N LYS A 119 -1.13 -13.13 1.15
CA LYS A 119 0.35 -13.12 1.21
C LYS A 119 0.89 -13.96 2.36
N ILE A 120 0.34 -13.79 3.57
CA ILE A 120 0.78 -14.51 4.77
C ILE A 120 0.49 -16.01 4.64
N ALA A 121 -0.66 -16.36 4.07
CA ALA A 121 -1.09 -17.75 3.89
C ALA A 121 -0.36 -18.50 2.76
N GLY A 122 0.62 -17.89 2.08
CA GLY A 122 1.46 -18.58 1.10
C GLY A 122 1.63 -17.92 -0.26
N ARG A 123 1.03 -16.75 -0.50
CA ARG A 123 1.06 -16.02 -1.80
C ARG A 123 0.39 -16.79 -2.95
N ASN A 124 0.35 -16.21 -4.16
CA ASN A 124 -0.24 -16.87 -5.35
C ASN A 124 -1.66 -17.40 -5.12
N GLN A 125 -2.47 -16.67 -4.38
CA GLN A 125 -3.83 -17.07 -4.02
C GLN A 125 -4.70 -15.85 -3.76
N LEU A 126 -6.00 -16.10 -3.66
CA LEU A 126 -6.95 -15.10 -3.24
C LEU A 126 -7.40 -15.32 -1.80
N CYS A 127 -7.81 -14.25 -1.14
CA CYS A 127 -8.52 -14.28 0.12
C CYS A 127 -9.71 -13.32 0.01
N ILE A 128 -10.85 -13.71 0.56
CA ILE A 128 -12.01 -12.83 0.66
C ILE A 128 -12.02 -12.23 2.04
N TYR A 129 -12.27 -10.94 2.11
CA TYR A 129 -12.56 -10.28 3.35
C TYR A 129 -13.86 -10.84 3.91
N GLU A 130 -13.73 -11.52 5.04
CA GLU A 130 -14.83 -11.91 5.91
C GLU A 130 -14.56 -11.23 7.25
N LEU A 131 -15.58 -10.65 7.89
CA LEU A 131 -15.48 -10.25 9.29
C LEU A 131 -15.39 -11.52 10.14
N ILE A 132 -14.17 -11.95 10.46
CA ILE A 132 -13.91 -13.02 11.43
C ILE A 132 -13.70 -12.35 12.80
N ASP A 133 -13.83 -13.06 13.93
CA ASP A 133 -13.59 -12.47 15.27
C ASP A 133 -12.21 -11.79 15.41
N ASP A 134 -11.19 -12.27 14.68
CA ASP A 134 -9.88 -11.58 14.58
C ASP A 134 -9.98 -10.17 13.96
N ASP A 135 -10.94 -9.93 13.06
CA ASP A 135 -11.24 -8.61 12.51
C ASP A 135 -11.90 -7.69 13.53
N LEU A 136 -12.61 -8.17 14.54
CA LEU A 136 -13.10 -7.30 15.61
C LEU A 136 -11.93 -6.78 16.44
N THR A 137 -10.94 -7.61 16.74
CA THR A 137 -9.68 -7.17 17.35
C THR A 137 -8.88 -6.24 16.44
N GLN A 138 -8.88 -6.48 15.13
CA GLN A 138 -8.16 -5.62 14.18
C GLN A 138 -8.88 -4.27 13.95
N VAL A 139 -10.21 -4.26 13.89
CA VAL A 139 -11.06 -3.06 13.87
C VAL A 139 -10.93 -2.28 15.17
N GLN A 140 -10.88 -2.95 16.32
CA GLN A 140 -10.60 -2.31 17.61
C GLN A 140 -9.19 -1.70 17.64
N ASN A 141 -8.17 -2.44 17.18
CA ASN A 141 -6.81 -1.91 17.04
C ASN A 141 -6.77 -0.72 16.07
N ASP A 142 -7.54 -0.74 15.00
CA ASP A 142 -7.59 0.34 14.02
C ASP A 142 -8.35 1.56 14.57
N LEU A 143 -9.43 1.39 15.33
CA LEU A 143 -10.07 2.49 16.06
C LEU A 143 -9.13 3.10 17.11
N GLN A 144 -8.34 2.26 17.79
CA GLN A 144 -7.28 2.75 18.67
C GLN A 144 -6.23 3.54 17.89
N TRP A 145 -5.84 3.09 16.70
CA TRP A 145 -4.95 3.85 15.82
C TRP A 145 -5.54 5.18 15.40
N GLN A 146 -6.82 5.23 15.04
CA GLN A 146 -7.49 6.48 14.69
C GLN A 146 -7.42 7.50 15.83
N GLN A 147 -7.72 7.06 17.06
CA GLN A 147 -7.63 7.91 18.25
C GLN A 147 -6.19 8.33 18.53
N ARG A 148 -5.24 7.40 18.46
CA ARG A 148 -3.80 7.66 18.65
C ARG A 148 -3.25 8.65 17.64
N LEU A 149 -3.58 8.50 16.35
CA LEU A 149 -3.10 9.39 15.29
C LEU A 149 -3.68 10.80 15.43
N LYS A 150 -4.99 10.91 15.72
CA LYS A 150 -5.60 12.22 16.00
C LYS A 150 -5.00 12.87 17.24
N ALA A 151 -4.73 12.10 18.29
CA ALA A 151 -4.05 12.61 19.48
C ALA A 151 -2.62 13.04 19.16
N ALA A 152 -1.89 12.27 18.34
CA ALA A 152 -0.52 12.59 17.94
C ALA A 152 -0.42 13.89 17.14
N LEU A 153 -1.35 14.11 16.19
CA LEU A 153 -1.48 15.35 15.43
C LEU A 153 -1.76 16.56 16.34
N ARG A 154 -2.58 16.39 17.39
CA ARG A 154 -2.96 17.48 18.30
C ARG A 154 -1.92 17.77 19.39
N ASN A 155 -1.25 16.73 19.88
CA ASN A 155 -0.40 16.79 21.08
C ASN A 155 1.10 16.71 20.74
N ASN A 156 1.48 16.85 19.47
CA ASN A 156 2.87 16.81 19.00
C ASN A 156 3.62 15.53 19.39
N HIS A 157 2.98 14.37 19.23
CA HIS A 157 3.65 13.08 19.46
C HIS A 157 4.36 12.55 18.20
N PHE A 158 4.20 13.21 17.06
CA PHE A 158 5.03 12.92 15.90
C PHE A 158 6.38 13.63 16.02
N GLU A 159 7.41 12.99 15.47
CA GLU A 159 8.74 13.56 15.35
C GLU A 159 9.36 13.19 13.99
N LEU A 160 10.29 14.03 13.53
CA LEU A 160 11.04 13.78 12.30
C LEU A 160 12.47 13.35 12.64
N HIS A 161 12.87 12.22 12.08
CA HIS A 161 14.26 11.81 12.02
C HIS A 161 14.83 12.17 10.65
N TYR A 162 16.13 12.43 10.57
CA TYR A 162 16.76 12.86 9.32
C TYR A 162 17.88 11.90 8.93
N GLN A 163 17.74 11.27 7.76
CA GLN A 163 18.78 10.39 7.21
C GLN A 163 19.61 11.14 6.16
N PRO A 164 20.94 11.25 6.32
CA PRO A 164 21.78 11.96 5.36
C PRO A 164 21.88 11.21 4.02
N ILE A 165 21.74 11.94 2.91
CA ILE A 165 21.96 11.46 1.55
C ILE A 165 23.31 12.00 1.07
N GLN A 166 24.27 11.08 0.91
CA GLN A 166 25.66 11.39 0.58
C GLN A 166 25.99 11.11 -0.89
N HIS A 167 26.78 11.99 -1.48
CA HIS A 167 27.34 11.76 -2.80
C HIS A 167 28.42 10.66 -2.72
N VAL A 168 28.23 9.56 -3.43
CA VAL A 168 29.08 8.35 -3.29
C VAL A 168 30.56 8.64 -3.57
N SER A 169 30.87 9.51 -4.54
CA SER A 169 32.27 9.78 -4.89
C SER A 169 32.97 10.81 -4.01
N THR A 170 32.23 11.65 -3.27
CA THR A 170 32.82 12.75 -2.48
C THR A 170 32.54 12.64 -0.98
N GLY A 171 31.59 11.81 -0.56
CA GLY A 171 31.13 11.70 0.83
C GLY A 171 30.36 12.92 1.33
N VAL A 172 30.16 13.95 0.50
CA VAL A 172 29.48 15.18 0.89
C VAL A 172 27.99 14.92 1.05
N THR A 173 27.43 15.32 2.19
CA THR A 173 25.98 15.30 2.42
C THR A 173 25.37 16.58 1.86
N GLN A 174 24.49 16.46 0.86
CA GLN A 174 23.78 17.62 0.28
C GLN A 174 22.31 17.68 0.71
N HIS A 175 21.70 16.51 0.96
CA HIS A 175 20.28 16.41 1.28
C HIS A 175 20.07 15.50 2.48
N PHE A 176 18.89 15.63 3.09
CA PHE A 176 18.42 14.74 4.15
C PHE A 176 17.03 14.23 3.79
N GLU A 177 16.78 12.95 4.02
CA GLU A 177 15.45 12.38 3.98
C GLU A 177 14.77 12.58 5.34
N ALA A 178 13.59 13.18 5.35
CA ALA A 178 12.78 13.35 6.55
C ALA A 178 11.90 12.11 6.77
N LEU A 179 12.07 11.47 7.92
CA LEU A 179 11.45 10.20 8.25
C LEU A 179 10.56 10.37 9.48
N ILE A 180 9.24 10.36 9.28
CA ILE A 180 8.26 10.48 10.37
C ILE A 180 8.33 9.30 11.33
N ARG A 181 8.19 9.58 12.62
CA ARG A 181 8.05 8.59 13.68
C ARG A 181 6.95 9.04 14.63
N LEU A 182 6.28 8.07 15.25
CA LEU A 182 5.31 8.33 16.30
C LEU A 182 5.91 7.94 17.65
N ARG A 183 5.90 8.87 18.60
CA ARG A 183 6.32 8.67 19.99
C ARG A 183 5.14 8.21 20.83
N ASP A 184 5.30 7.10 21.54
CA ASP A 184 4.32 6.58 22.50
C ASP A 184 5.04 6.30 23.83
N GLY A 185 5.06 7.31 24.72
CA GLY A 185 5.96 7.32 25.87
C GLY A 185 7.43 7.25 25.42
N ASP A 186 8.19 6.29 25.94
CA ASP A 186 9.58 6.05 25.54
C ASP A 186 9.71 5.24 24.23
N ARG A 187 8.62 4.67 23.73
CA ARG A 187 8.64 3.82 22.55
C ARG A 187 8.56 4.65 21.27
N LEU A 188 9.42 4.30 20.31
CA LEU A 188 9.36 4.82 18.95
C LEU A 188 8.62 3.85 18.04
N ILE A 189 7.61 4.34 17.34
CA ILE A 189 6.78 3.58 16.41
C ILE A 189 7.10 4.03 14.98
N PHE A 190 7.38 3.05 14.12
CA PHE A 190 7.75 3.27 12.72
C PHE A 190 6.53 3.41 11.81
N PRO A 191 6.67 4.09 10.65
CA PRO A 191 5.56 4.38 9.73
C PRO A 191 4.76 3.16 9.31
N ASP A 192 5.41 2.02 9.07
CA ASP A 192 4.75 0.78 8.63
C ASP A 192 3.66 0.31 9.59
N ALA A 193 3.77 0.65 10.88
CA ALA A 193 2.80 0.28 11.90
C ALA A 193 1.53 1.14 11.87
N PHE A 194 1.58 2.37 11.34
CA PHE A 194 0.48 3.34 11.46
C PHE A 194 0.04 4.01 10.15
N LEU A 195 0.86 4.02 9.09
CA LEU A 195 0.50 4.65 7.82
C LEU A 195 -0.68 3.96 7.14
N ASN A 196 -0.83 2.65 7.33
CA ASN A 196 -1.99 1.91 6.83
C ASN A 196 -3.28 2.39 7.52
N ALA A 197 -3.25 2.57 8.83
CA ALA A 197 -4.38 3.13 9.57
C ALA A 197 -4.62 4.59 9.18
N ALA A 198 -3.57 5.40 9.02
CA ALA A 198 -3.69 6.78 8.55
C ALA A 198 -4.37 6.88 7.18
N ARG A 199 -4.01 6.02 6.22
CA ARG A 199 -4.69 5.90 4.92
C ARG A 199 -6.15 5.50 5.08
N ARG A 200 -6.43 4.45 5.87
CA ARG A 200 -7.79 3.95 6.12
C ARG A 200 -8.72 5.04 6.66
N PHE A 201 -8.23 5.84 7.61
CA PHE A 201 -9.00 6.90 8.27
C PHE A 201 -8.86 8.28 7.61
N ALA A 202 -8.32 8.34 6.39
CA ALA A 202 -8.15 9.56 5.62
C ALA A 202 -7.35 10.68 6.35
N LEU A 203 -6.40 10.30 7.21
CA LEU A 203 -5.54 11.21 7.96
C LEU A 203 -4.22 11.56 7.23
N MET A 204 -3.97 10.96 6.06
CA MET A 204 -2.70 11.19 5.33
C MET A 204 -2.47 12.66 5.01
N THR A 205 -3.48 13.38 4.55
CA THR A 205 -3.33 14.80 4.22
C THR A 205 -2.95 15.64 5.44
N GLU A 206 -3.55 15.37 6.60
CA GLU A 206 -3.23 16.07 7.86
C GLU A 206 -1.78 15.74 8.31
N ILE A 207 -1.37 14.49 8.17
CA ILE A 207 -0.01 14.05 8.49
C ILE A 207 1.01 14.67 7.54
N ASP A 208 0.75 14.68 6.23
CA ASP A 208 1.66 15.27 5.24
C ASP A 208 1.84 16.78 5.47
N GLN A 209 0.75 17.49 5.76
CA GLN A 209 0.79 18.91 6.13
C GLN A 209 1.61 19.15 7.40
N TRP A 210 1.44 18.29 8.41
CA TRP A 210 2.22 18.36 9.64
C TRP A 210 3.72 18.12 9.36
N VAL A 211 4.07 17.11 8.55
CA VAL A 211 5.46 16.80 8.19
C VAL A 211 6.12 17.99 7.48
N ILE A 212 5.43 18.58 6.49
CA ILE A 212 5.95 19.72 5.73
C ILE A 212 6.18 20.92 6.66
N ALA A 213 5.19 21.25 7.50
CA ALA A 213 5.30 22.38 8.43
C ALA A 213 6.50 22.24 9.38
N ILE A 214 6.73 21.04 9.93
CA ILE A 214 7.88 20.80 10.82
C ILE A 214 9.20 20.80 10.03
N ALA A 215 9.24 20.21 8.83
CA ALA A 215 10.44 20.21 8.01
C ALA A 215 10.87 21.63 7.60
N GLU A 216 9.91 22.49 7.24
CA GLU A 216 10.16 23.90 6.93
C GLU A 216 10.72 24.67 8.13
N LEU A 217 10.18 24.43 9.34
CA LEU A 217 10.69 25.04 10.57
C LEU A 217 12.15 24.66 10.86
N VAL A 218 12.53 23.40 10.59
CA VAL A 218 13.92 22.92 10.78
C VAL A 218 14.87 23.55 9.76
N VAL A 219 14.44 23.73 8.50
CA VAL A 219 15.21 24.47 7.49
C VAL A 219 15.37 25.93 7.92
N TRP A 220 14.30 26.58 8.38
CA TRP A 220 14.34 27.96 8.86
C TRP A 220 15.29 28.17 10.05
N ARG A 221 15.29 27.25 11.04
CA ARG A 221 16.22 27.31 12.19
C ARG A 221 17.68 27.09 11.81
N ARG A 222 17.95 26.33 10.75
CA ARG A 222 19.31 26.16 10.23
C ARG A 222 19.84 27.44 9.60
N ASP A 223 18.96 28.20 8.94
CA ASP A 223 19.32 29.44 8.24
C ASP A 223 19.31 30.67 9.16
N ILE A 224 18.64 30.59 10.33
CA ILE A 224 18.63 31.63 11.37
C ILE A 224 18.79 30.96 12.76
N PRO A 225 20.03 30.81 13.27
CA PRO A 225 20.31 29.99 14.46
C PRO A 225 19.81 30.53 15.82
N ASP A 226 19.43 31.81 15.91
CA ASP A 226 19.26 32.52 17.20
C ASP A 226 17.79 32.72 17.66
N LEU A 227 16.91 31.72 17.47
CA LEU A 227 15.54 31.68 18.04
C LEU A 227 15.16 30.34 18.69
#